data_AF-A0A6P7X8J0-F1
#
_entry.id   AF-A0A6P7X8J0-F1
#
_cell.length_a   1.000
_cell.length_b   1.000
_cell.length_c   1.000
_cell.angle_alpha   90.00
_cell.angle_beta   90.00
_cell.angle_gamma   90.00
#
_symmetry.space_group_name_H-M   'P 1'
#
loop_
_entity.id
_entity.type
_entity.pdbx_description
1 polymer ?
#
loop_
_entity_poly.entity_id
_entity_poly.type
_entity_poly.pdbx_seq_one_letter_code
_entity_poly.pdbx_strand_id
1 'polypeptide(L)'
;MAPIEVKTKKGKEAVGQDEHPRPQITLEELAKLTPVFKKGGTVTAGNTSIVKILNLYTPLNEFEERVTVAFIRNIQAQLQERNDPPQLLLDFKYMFPVLFPFNPSSITMDSVHIPASLNLEFLNKV
;
A
#
# COMPACT_ATOMS: atom_id res chain seq x y z
N MET A 1 15.22 -5.42 -6.78
CA MET A 1 14.91 -3.97 -6.81
C MET A 1 16.23 -3.24 -6.95
N ALA A 2 16.38 -2.38 -7.97
CA ALA A 2 17.62 -1.65 -8.19
C ALA A 2 17.63 -0.37 -7.33
N PRO A 3 18.75 -0.02 -6.66
CA PRO A 3 18.85 1.20 -5.87
C PRO A 3 18.67 2.43 -6.75
N ILE A 4 17.84 3.37 -6.30
CA ILE A 4 17.59 4.65 -6.98
C ILE A 4 18.59 5.68 -6.44
N GLU A 5 19.41 6.24 -7.33
CA GLU A 5 20.35 7.32 -7.00
C GLU A 5 19.60 8.64 -6.89
N VAL A 6 19.61 9.25 -5.70
CA VAL A 6 19.02 10.58 -5.48
C VAL A 6 20.15 11.60 -5.35
N LYS A 7 20.07 12.69 -6.11
CA LYS A 7 21.03 13.80 -6.00
C LYS A 7 20.70 14.63 -4.76
N THR A 8 21.55 14.56 -3.74
CA THR A 8 21.52 15.46 -2.58
C THR A 8 22.49 16.62 -2.79
N LYS A 9 22.33 17.70 -2.01
CA LYS A 9 23.23 18.87 -2.08
C LYS A 9 24.70 18.55 -1.72
N LYS A 10 24.97 17.39 -1.12
CA LYS A 10 26.30 16.91 -0.74
C LYS A 10 26.83 15.75 -1.60
N GLY A 11 26.07 15.23 -2.58
CA GLY A 11 26.53 14.17 -3.47
C GLY A 11 25.42 13.27 -4.00
N LYS A 12 25.79 12.19 -4.68
CA LYS A 12 24.86 11.11 -5.08
C LYS A 12 24.77 10.11 -3.95
N GLU A 13 23.56 9.78 -3.51
CA GLU A 13 23.33 8.80 -2.44
C GLU A 13 22.29 7.77 -2.88
N ALA A 14 22.56 6.49 -2.60
CA ALA A 14 21.75 5.36 -3.02
C ALA A 14 20.76 4.99 -1.92
N VAL A 15 19.46 5.09 -2.21
CA VAL A 15 18.38 4.75 -1.26
C VAL A 15 17.91 3.32 -1.55
N GLY A 16 17.96 2.44 -0.53
CA GLY A 16 17.70 1.00 -0.70
C GLY A 16 17.01 0.28 0.45
N GLN A 17 16.71 0.94 1.58
CA GLN A 17 16.09 0.30 2.75
C GLN A 17 14.80 1.03 3.14
N ASP A 18 13.75 0.25 3.47
CA ASP A 18 12.40 0.75 3.76
C ASP A 18 12.28 1.21 5.23
N GLU A 19 11.79 2.42 5.43
CA GLU A 19 11.71 3.09 6.73
C GLU A 19 10.35 2.79 7.38
N HIS A 20 10.39 2.39 8.66
CA HIS A 20 9.22 1.89 9.39
C HIS A 20 8.21 3.02 9.74
N PRO A 21 6.91 2.69 9.92
CA PRO A 21 5.89 3.66 10.32
C PRO A 21 6.22 4.32 11.66
N ARG A 22 6.04 5.64 11.77
CA ARG A 22 6.23 6.37 13.02
C ARG A 22 5.09 6.07 14.00
N PRO A 23 5.37 5.43 15.15
CA PRO A 23 4.32 5.00 16.06
C PRO A 23 3.66 6.14 16.84
N GLN A 24 4.19 7.38 16.78
CA GLN A 24 3.66 8.52 17.52
C GLN A 24 2.63 9.38 16.76
N ILE A 25 2.28 9.04 15.50
CA ILE A 25 1.31 9.82 14.71
C ILE A 25 -0.11 9.67 15.26
N THR A 26 -0.78 10.80 15.50
CA THR A 26 -2.18 10.86 15.97
C THR A 26 -3.16 11.40 14.91
N LEU A 27 -4.43 11.00 14.98
CA LEU A 27 -5.48 11.44 14.02
C LEU A 27 -5.73 12.96 14.03
N GLU A 28 -5.53 13.62 15.17
CA GLU A 28 -5.72 15.06 15.31
C GLU A 28 -4.59 15.86 14.65
N GLU A 29 -3.35 15.35 14.71
CA GLU A 29 -2.21 15.90 13.97
C GLU A 29 -2.40 15.72 12.47
N LEU A 30 -3.01 14.61 12.03
CA LEU A 30 -3.35 14.38 10.63
C LEU A 30 -4.36 15.41 10.09
N ALA A 31 -5.26 15.90 10.94
CA ALA A 31 -6.31 16.86 10.61
C ALA A 31 -5.85 18.32 10.61
N LYS A 32 -4.81 18.67 11.38
CA LYS A 32 -4.25 20.03 11.46
C LYS A 32 -3.36 20.43 10.30
N LEU A 33 -3.03 19.50 9.41
CA LEU A 33 -2.13 19.76 8.30
C LEU A 33 -2.80 20.66 7.27
N THR A 34 -2.18 21.81 7.01
CA THR A 34 -2.62 22.75 5.99
C THR A 34 -2.75 22.05 4.63
N PRO A 35 -3.92 22.12 3.99
CA PRO A 35 -4.12 21.58 2.65
C PRO A 35 -3.20 22.32 1.67
N VAL A 36 -2.29 21.62 1.00
CA VAL A 36 -1.29 22.22 0.08
C VAL A 36 -1.89 22.49 -1.32
N PHE A 37 -3.21 22.60 -1.44
CA PHE A 37 -3.91 22.55 -2.73
C PHE A 37 -4.15 23.94 -3.34
N LYS A 38 -3.98 24.06 -4.67
CA LYS A 38 -4.46 25.20 -5.47
C LYS A 38 -5.92 24.98 -5.91
N LYS A 39 -6.72 26.05 -5.97
CA LYS A 39 -8.09 26.03 -6.50
C LYS A 39 -8.05 25.61 -7.99
N GLY A 40 -8.61 24.44 -8.33
CA GLY A 40 -8.68 23.91 -9.69
C GLY A 40 -7.73 22.75 -10.03
N GLY A 41 -6.92 22.26 -9.08
CA GLY A 41 -6.12 21.05 -9.29
C GLY A 41 -6.94 19.77 -9.15
N THR A 42 -6.84 18.84 -10.10
CA THR A 42 -7.40 17.49 -9.97
C THR A 42 -6.51 16.68 -9.03
N VAL A 43 -7.14 16.09 -8.02
CA VAL A 43 -6.47 15.44 -6.88
C VAL A 43 -6.93 13.99 -6.82
N THR A 44 -5.95 13.10 -6.75
CA THR A 44 -6.15 11.70 -7.11
C THR A 44 -5.53 10.75 -6.10
N ALA A 45 -6.17 9.63 -5.75
CA ALA A 45 -5.78 8.62 -4.77
C ALA A 45 -4.28 8.41 -4.60
N GLY A 46 -3.64 7.94 -5.68
CA GLY A 46 -2.20 7.68 -5.72
C GLY A 46 -1.37 8.95 -5.55
N ASN A 47 -1.84 10.07 -6.10
CA ASN A 47 -1.17 11.36 -6.01
C ASN A 47 -1.34 12.00 -4.63
N THR A 48 -2.49 11.79 -3.99
CA THR A 48 -2.82 12.29 -2.67
C THR A 48 -2.05 11.60 -1.58
N SER A 49 -1.92 10.27 -1.65
CA SER A 49 -1.17 9.50 -0.66
C SER A 49 0.31 9.88 -0.72
N ILE A 50 0.91 9.98 -1.92
CA ILE A 50 2.31 10.42 -2.09
C ILE A 50 2.52 11.82 -1.50
N VAL A 51 1.71 12.80 -1.89
CA VAL A 51 1.83 14.18 -1.38
C VAL A 51 1.59 14.23 0.13
N LYS A 52 0.66 13.42 0.66
CA LYS A 52 0.37 13.37 2.10
C LYS A 52 1.55 12.78 2.88
N ILE A 53 2.18 11.72 2.38
CA ILE A 53 3.40 11.13 2.96
C ILE A 53 4.52 12.17 3.00
N LEU A 54 4.78 12.87 1.89
CA LEU A 54 5.83 13.88 1.82
C LEU A 54 5.62 15.05 2.79
N ASN A 55 4.37 15.47 3.02
CA ASN A 55 4.05 16.51 4.00
C ASN A 55 4.19 16.05 5.45
N LEU A 56 3.92 14.76 5.71
CA LEU A 56 3.98 14.16 7.04
C LEU A 56 5.37 13.68 7.43
N TYR A 57 6.26 13.57 6.46
CA TYR A 57 7.62 13.14 6.70
C TYR A 57 8.29 14.09 7.71
N THR A 58 8.60 13.51 8.85
CA THR A 58 9.42 14.14 9.88
C THR A 58 10.81 13.52 9.74
N PRO A 59 11.93 14.21 9.99
CA PRO A 59 13.26 13.57 10.02
C PRO A 59 13.46 12.70 11.28
N LEU A 60 14.29 11.66 11.26
CA LEU A 60 14.66 10.88 12.45
C LEU A 60 16.00 11.31 13.09
N ASN A 61 16.92 11.84 12.30
CA ASN A 61 18.27 12.15 12.72
C ASN A 61 18.80 13.41 12.00
N GLU A 62 20.00 13.85 12.35
CA GLU A 62 20.65 15.05 11.80
C GLU A 62 21.08 14.93 10.34
N PHE A 63 21.01 13.73 9.76
CA PHE A 63 21.34 13.48 8.37
C PHE A 63 20.10 13.59 7.45
N GLU A 64 18.91 13.71 8.03
CA GLU A 64 17.65 13.83 7.31
C GLU A 64 17.10 15.26 7.35
N GLU A 65 16.63 15.76 6.20
CA GLU A 65 15.98 17.07 6.09
C GLU A 65 14.49 16.91 5.80
N ARG A 66 13.67 17.86 6.27
CA ARG A 66 12.25 17.92 5.89
C ARG A 66 12.10 18.10 4.39
N VAL A 67 11.07 17.48 3.83
CA VAL A 67 10.72 17.65 2.43
C VAL A 67 10.31 19.10 2.17
N THR A 68 10.90 19.71 1.16
CA THR A 68 10.61 21.11 0.80
C THR A 68 9.29 21.24 0.04
N VAL A 69 8.61 22.37 0.21
CA VAL A 69 7.37 22.69 -0.55
C VAL A 69 7.62 22.73 -2.06
N ALA A 70 8.81 23.17 -2.48
CA ALA A 70 9.19 23.19 -3.90
C ALA A 70 9.28 21.77 -4.48
N PHE A 71 9.87 20.84 -3.75
CA PHE A 71 9.93 19.43 -4.16
C PHE A 71 8.53 18.81 -4.25
N ILE A 72 7.67 19.06 -3.25
CA ILE A 72 6.27 18.59 -3.26
C ILE A 72 5.51 19.09 -4.49
N ARG A 73 5.72 20.36 -4.88
CA ARG A 73 5.12 20.94 -6.09
C ARG A 73 5.63 20.29 -7.38
N ASN A 74 6.91 19.96 -7.46
CA ASN A 74 7.48 19.26 -8.62
C ASN A 74 6.86 17.87 -8.77
N ILE A 75 6.72 17.12 -7.67
CA ILE A 75 6.05 15.82 -7.66
C ILE A 75 4.58 15.97 -8.09
N GLN A 76 3.86 16.95 -7.55
CA GLN A 76 2.47 17.22 -7.96
C GLN A 76 2.35 17.48 -9.47
N ALA A 77 3.27 18.25 -10.05
CA ALA A 77 3.26 18.53 -11.49
C ALA A 77 3.49 17.27 -12.34
N GLN A 78 4.42 16.40 -11.95
CA GLN A 78 4.67 15.13 -12.63
C GLN A 78 3.51 14.15 -12.53
N LEU A 79 2.78 14.21 -11.42
CA LEU A 79 1.66 13.31 -11.16
C LEU A 79 0.35 13.75 -11.82
N GLN A 80 0.25 14.99 -12.33
CA GLN A 80 -0.95 15.47 -13.02
C GLN A 80 -1.26 14.70 -14.31
N GLU A 81 -0.26 14.11 -14.96
CA GLU A 81 -0.45 13.31 -16.19
C GLU A 81 -1.11 11.96 -15.92
N ARG A 82 -1.20 11.55 -14.65
CA ARG A 82 -1.77 10.25 -14.27
C ARG A 82 -3.28 10.37 -14.06
N ASN A 83 -4.04 9.66 -14.87
CA ASN A 83 -5.51 9.58 -14.77
C ASN A 83 -5.95 8.60 -13.67
N ASP A 84 -5.47 8.81 -12.45
CA ASP A 84 -5.79 7.96 -11.30
C ASP A 84 -7.26 8.22 -10.80
N PRO A 85 -7.83 7.40 -9.90
CA PRO A 85 -9.13 7.68 -9.25
C PRO A 85 -9.01 8.63 -8.02
N PRO A 86 -9.98 9.50 -7.68
CA PRO A 86 -9.87 10.56 -6.64
C PRO A 86 -9.76 10.15 -5.14
N GLN A 87 -9.34 8.94 -4.81
CA GLN A 87 -9.54 8.33 -3.48
C GLN A 87 -8.30 8.25 -2.57
N LEU A 88 -8.15 9.13 -1.57
CA LEU A 88 -6.98 9.12 -0.66
C LEU A 88 -6.80 7.82 0.15
N LEU A 89 -7.91 7.19 0.58
CA LEU A 89 -7.89 6.02 1.46
C LEU A 89 -8.21 4.74 0.68
N LEU A 90 -7.49 3.66 0.97
CA LEU A 90 -7.84 2.34 0.47
C LEU A 90 -9.23 1.92 0.97
N ASP A 91 -10.00 1.26 0.13
CA ASP A 91 -11.24 0.60 0.57
C ASP A 91 -10.90 -0.73 1.24
N PHE A 92 -10.84 -0.73 2.57
CA PHE A 92 -10.58 -1.93 3.38
C PHE A 92 -11.70 -2.97 3.32
N LYS A 93 -12.87 -2.63 2.77
CA LYS A 93 -13.98 -3.56 2.57
C LYS A 93 -13.97 -4.18 1.18
N TYR A 94 -13.07 -3.75 0.30
CA TYR A 94 -12.96 -4.30 -1.04
C TYR A 94 -12.60 -5.78 -0.97
N MET A 95 -13.42 -6.61 -1.59
CA MET A 95 -13.20 -8.05 -1.72
C MET A 95 -12.86 -8.36 -3.17
N PHE A 96 -11.70 -8.98 -3.40
CA PHE A 96 -11.34 -9.47 -4.72
C PHE A 96 -12.30 -10.60 -5.13
N PRO A 97 -12.74 -10.66 -6.41
CA PRO A 97 -13.56 -11.76 -6.89
C PRO A 97 -12.80 -13.07 -6.75
N VAL A 98 -13.36 -14.03 -6.01
CA VAL A 98 -12.78 -15.37 -5.87
C VAL A 98 -13.19 -16.21 -7.07
N LEU A 99 -12.21 -16.80 -7.73
CA LEU A 99 -12.42 -17.74 -8.81
C LEU A 99 -12.14 -19.16 -8.30
N PHE A 100 -12.97 -20.11 -8.69
CA PHE A 100 -12.78 -21.54 -8.43
C PHE A 100 -12.50 -22.24 -9.75
N PRO A 101 -11.26 -22.14 -10.28
CA PRO A 101 -10.88 -22.87 -11.49
C PRO A 101 -10.95 -24.38 -11.22
N PHE A 102 -11.17 -25.15 -12.28
CA PHE A 102 -11.10 -26.60 -12.19
C PHE A 102 -9.72 -27.03 -11.70
N ASN A 103 -9.69 -27.78 -10.60
CA ASN A 103 -8.48 -28.31 -10.00
C ASN A 103 -8.64 -29.82 -9.80
N PRO A 104 -8.16 -30.67 -10.74
CA PRO A 104 -8.34 -32.11 -10.66
C PRO A 104 -7.52 -32.68 -9.49
N SER A 105 -8.12 -33.58 -8.75
CA SER A 105 -7.43 -34.34 -7.70
C SER A 105 -6.95 -35.70 -8.22
N SER A 106 -5.76 -36.12 -7.82
CA SER A 106 -5.25 -37.48 -8.11
C SER A 106 -5.84 -38.57 -7.20
N ILE A 107 -6.80 -38.22 -6.33
CA ILE A 107 -7.40 -39.18 -5.40
C ILE A 107 -8.37 -40.11 -6.14
N THR A 108 -8.20 -41.41 -5.95
CA THR A 108 -9.12 -42.42 -6.46
C THR A 108 -10.20 -42.70 -5.41
N MET A 109 -11.44 -42.91 -5.82
CA MET A 109 -12.56 -43.17 -4.90
C MET A 109 -12.36 -44.43 -4.05
N ASP A 110 -11.64 -45.42 -4.58
CA ASP A 110 -11.32 -46.66 -3.87
C ASP A 110 -10.42 -46.43 -2.66
N SER A 111 -9.54 -45.42 -2.72
CA SER A 111 -8.60 -45.07 -1.64
C SER A 111 -9.24 -44.30 -0.48
N VAL A 112 -10.44 -43.75 -0.67
CA VAL A 112 -11.12 -42.93 0.34
C VAL A 112 -11.69 -43.81 1.45
N HIS A 113 -11.29 -43.52 2.70
CA HIS A 113 -11.79 -44.19 3.91
C HIS A 113 -12.40 -43.16 4.86
N ILE A 114 -13.53 -43.50 5.49
CA ILE A 114 -14.20 -42.63 6.48
C ILE A 114 -13.63 -42.94 7.86
N PRO A 115 -12.97 -42.00 8.55
CA PRO A 115 -12.50 -42.23 9.91
C PRO A 115 -13.65 -42.34 10.91
N ALA A 116 -13.53 -43.26 11.87
CA ALA A 116 -14.56 -43.53 12.88
C ALA A 116 -14.90 -42.31 13.76
N SER A 117 -13.97 -41.35 13.88
CA SER A 117 -14.19 -40.09 14.59
C SER A 117 -15.31 -39.22 14.00
N LEU A 118 -15.72 -39.47 12.74
CA LEU A 118 -16.84 -38.76 12.12
C LEU A 118 -18.20 -39.35 12.50
N ASN A 119 -18.24 -40.51 13.18
CA ASN A 119 -19.45 -41.16 13.69
C ASN A 119 -20.51 -41.42 12.59
N LEU A 120 -20.04 -41.75 11.37
CA LEU A 120 -20.87 -42.01 10.18
C LEU A 120 -21.07 -43.51 9.93
N GLU A 121 -21.33 -44.28 10.99
CA GLU A 121 -21.43 -45.74 10.93
C GLU A 121 -22.65 -46.24 10.14
N PHE A 122 -23.60 -45.36 9.86
CA PHE A 122 -24.79 -45.64 9.04
C PHE A 122 -24.51 -45.60 7.53
N LEU A 123 -23.33 -45.11 7.10
CA LEU A 123 -22.95 -45.05 5.69
C LEU A 123 -22.17 -46.30 5.28
N ASN A 124 -22.59 -46.91 4.16
CA ASN A 124 -21.86 -48.01 3.53
C ASN A 124 -21.19 -47.50 2.26
N LYS A 125 -19.91 -47.82 2.07
CA LYS A 125 -19.20 -47.58 0.81
C LYS A 125 -19.71 -48.60 -0.22
N VAL A 126 -20.15 -48.11 -1.38
CA VAL A 126 -20.61 -48.91 -2.53
C VAL A 126 -19.59 -48.81 -3.66
#